data_AF-A0A4Q6CJ12-F1
#
_entry.id   AF-A0A4Q6CJ12-F1
#
_cell.length_a   1.000
_cell.length_b   1.000
_cell.length_c   1.000
_cell.angle_alpha   90.00
_cell.angle_beta   90.00
_cell.angle_gamma   90.00
#
_symmetry.space_group_name_H-M   'P 1'
#
loop_
_entity.id
_entity.type
_entity.pdbx_description
1 polymer ?
#
loop_
_entity_poly.entity_id
_entity_poly.type
_entity_poly.pdbx_seq_one_letter_code
_entity_poly.pdbx_strand_id
1 'polypeptide(L)'
;MRVLITGATGTAGSEALNVALQDPEITHVTVLTRRSTGAVNMKLIEVLVKDFTDYSGLAPHLAHQDIFLWDLGISQNAVKKDEYVRITYDYTMAAAAAYFLANPNGRFCFLSGQGADQKEKSLTLFGRVKGRVERELTA
;
A
#
# COMPACT_ATOMS: atom_id res chain seq x y z
N MET A 1 5.27 -18.05 -0.81
CA MET A 1 4.48 -16.83 -0.59
C MET A 1 4.49 -15.91 -1.82
N ARG A 2 3.40 -15.18 -2.07
CA ARG A 2 3.27 -14.12 -3.08
C ARG A 2 2.94 -12.80 -2.38
N VAL A 3 3.72 -11.77 -2.64
CA VAL A 3 3.64 -10.48 -1.97
C VAL A 3 3.28 -9.39 -2.97
N LEU A 4 2.27 -8.60 -2.63
CA LEU A 4 1.93 -7.36 -3.32
C LEU A 4 2.50 -6.18 -2.54
N ILE A 5 3.11 -5.21 -3.20
CA ILE A 5 3.75 -4.04 -2.56
C ILE A 5 3.33 -2.76 -3.27
N THR A 6 3.06 -1.71 -2.51
CA THR A 6 2.98 -0.33 -3.02
C THR A 6 4.05 0.54 -2.35
N GLY A 7 4.33 1.73 -2.89
CA GLY A 7 5.33 2.62 -2.27
C GLY A 7 6.77 2.13 -2.42
N ALA A 8 7.04 1.19 -3.33
CA ALA A 8 8.34 0.57 -3.54
C ALA A 8 9.48 1.52 -3.97
N THR A 9 9.16 2.78 -4.32
CA THR A 9 10.16 3.83 -4.61
C THR A 9 10.39 4.79 -3.43
N GLY A 10 9.71 4.58 -2.30
CA GLY A 10 9.87 5.35 -1.06
C GLY A 10 10.76 4.63 -0.06
N THR A 11 11.06 5.26 1.07
CA THR A 11 12.05 4.76 2.04
C THR A 11 11.72 3.39 2.62
N ALA A 12 10.49 3.16 3.08
CA ALA A 12 10.11 1.87 3.67
C ALA A 12 9.86 0.80 2.59
N GLY A 13 9.07 1.15 1.57
CA GLY A 13 8.69 0.21 0.52
C GLY A 13 9.87 -0.25 -0.35
N SER A 14 10.93 0.56 -0.53
CA SER A 14 12.11 0.11 -1.28
C SER A 14 12.87 -0.99 -0.54
N GLU A 15 12.98 -0.88 0.78
CA GLU A 15 13.60 -1.93 1.60
C GLU A 15 12.71 -3.17 1.70
N ALA A 16 11.38 -2.99 1.83
CA ALA A 16 10.44 -4.10 1.78
C ALA A 16 10.55 -4.89 0.46
N LEU A 17 10.63 -4.19 -0.67
CA LEU A 17 10.89 -4.80 -1.98
C LEU A 17 12.24 -5.53 -2.00
N ASN A 18 13.30 -4.89 -1.54
CA ASN A 18 14.64 -5.46 -1.54
C ASN A 18 14.71 -6.78 -0.74
N VAL A 19 14.15 -6.78 0.48
CA VAL A 19 14.08 -7.98 1.33
C VAL A 19 13.21 -9.05 0.66
N ALA A 20 12.04 -8.68 0.13
CA ALA A 20 11.12 -9.63 -0.50
C ALA A 20 11.73 -10.34 -1.73
N LEU A 21 12.58 -9.65 -2.50
CA LEU A 21 13.24 -10.23 -3.67
C LEU A 21 14.35 -11.23 -3.29
N GLN A 22 14.99 -11.03 -2.14
CA GLN A 22 16.07 -11.89 -1.64
C GLN A 22 15.56 -13.11 -0.86
N ASP A 23 14.36 -13.02 -0.29
CA ASP A 23 13.76 -14.10 0.49
C ASP A 23 13.40 -15.31 -0.40
N PRO A 24 13.95 -16.51 -0.14
CA PRO A 24 13.63 -17.72 -0.91
C PRO A 24 12.19 -18.23 -0.71
N GLU A 25 11.54 -17.93 0.42
CA GLU A 25 10.15 -18.32 0.69
C GLU A 25 9.14 -17.45 -0.10
N ILE A 26 9.58 -16.27 -0.53
CA ILE A 26 8.84 -15.40 -1.46
C ILE A 26 9.15 -15.80 -2.89
N THR A 27 8.12 -16.30 -3.57
CA THR A 27 8.21 -16.83 -4.94
C THR A 27 7.82 -15.80 -5.99
N HIS A 28 6.99 -14.82 -5.62
CA HIS A 28 6.50 -13.77 -6.51
C HIS A 28 6.37 -12.47 -5.74
N VAL A 29 6.80 -11.38 -6.36
CA VAL A 29 6.62 -10.02 -5.86
C VAL A 29 5.93 -9.22 -6.95
N THR A 30 4.76 -8.68 -6.65
CA THR A 30 4.05 -7.75 -7.52
C THR A 30 4.15 -6.35 -6.92
N VAL A 31 4.52 -5.36 -7.72
CA VAL A 31 4.59 -3.96 -7.29
C VAL A 31 3.55 -3.15 -8.05
N LEU A 32 2.64 -2.51 -7.33
CA LEU A 32 1.79 -1.47 -7.90
C LEU A 32 2.47 -0.11 -7.72
N THR A 33 2.82 0.54 -8.83
CA THR A 33 3.61 1.78 -8.79
C THR A 33 3.18 2.76 -9.87
N ARG A 34 3.44 4.06 -9.66
CA ARG A 34 3.19 5.10 -10.68
C ARG A 34 4.29 5.21 -11.73
N ARG A 35 5.48 4.69 -11.41
CA ARG A 35 6.69 4.71 -12.24
C ARG A 35 7.54 3.49 -11.94
N SER A 36 8.33 3.03 -12.91
CA SER A 36 9.19 1.86 -12.71
C SER A 36 10.08 2.04 -11.48
N THR A 37 10.32 0.95 -10.74
CA THR A 37 11.27 0.95 -9.62
C THR A 37 12.72 0.85 -10.10
N GLY A 38 12.92 0.41 -11.35
CA GLY A 38 14.24 0.11 -11.91
C GLY A 38 14.84 -1.21 -11.46
N ALA A 39 14.16 -1.96 -10.57
CA ALA A 39 14.61 -3.27 -10.13
C ALA A 39 14.40 -4.32 -11.24
N VAL A 40 15.34 -5.25 -11.36
CA VAL A 40 15.26 -6.37 -12.32
C VAL A 40 15.44 -7.67 -11.55
N ASN A 41 14.41 -8.50 -11.52
CA ASN A 41 14.42 -9.79 -10.86
C ASN A 41 13.38 -10.73 -11.47
N MET A 42 13.67 -12.03 -11.58
CA MET A 42 12.75 -13.01 -12.17
C MET A 42 11.45 -13.19 -11.36
N LYS A 43 11.45 -12.88 -10.06
CA LYS A 43 10.26 -12.92 -9.19
C LYS A 43 9.39 -11.67 -9.30
N LEU A 44 9.90 -10.59 -9.91
CA LEU A 44 9.28 -9.26 -9.87
C LEU A 44 8.36 -9.03 -11.06
N ILE A 45 7.15 -8.57 -10.76
CA ILE A 45 6.20 -8.01 -11.74
C ILE A 45 5.90 -6.58 -11.33
N GLU A 46 6.20 -5.62 -12.21
CA GLU A 46 5.79 -4.23 -12.03
C GLU A 46 4.48 -3.96 -12.78
N VAL A 47 3.53 -3.34 -12.09
CA VAL A 47 2.24 -2.94 -12.64
C VAL A 47 2.09 -1.43 -12.47
N LEU A 48 1.98 -0.73 -13.60
CA LEU A 48 1.83 0.72 -13.60
C LEU A 48 0.38 1.10 -13.32
N VAL A 49 0.16 1.83 -12.23
CA VAL A 49 -1.16 2.32 -11.79
C VAL A 49 -1.15 3.84 -11.82
N LYS A 50 -2.08 4.43 -12.59
CA LYS A 50 -2.19 5.89 -12.72
C LYS A 50 -3.02 6.51 -11.61
N ASP A 51 -4.10 5.84 -11.22
CA ASP A 51 -5.00 6.27 -10.16
C ASP A 51 -5.23 5.14 -9.17
N PHE A 52 -4.89 5.36 -7.91
CA PHE A 52 -5.03 4.37 -6.84
C PHE A 52 -6.43 4.38 -6.21
N THR A 53 -7.38 5.10 -6.80
CA THR A 53 -8.82 4.89 -6.53
C THR A 53 -9.50 3.97 -7.55
N ASP A 54 -8.83 3.58 -8.62
CA ASP A 54 -9.39 2.72 -9.67
C ASP A 54 -8.54 1.46 -9.88
N TYR A 55 -9.10 0.31 -9.51
CA TYR A 55 -8.49 -1.01 -9.68
C TYR A 55 -9.12 -1.81 -10.83
N SER A 56 -9.94 -1.16 -11.66
CA SER A 56 -10.53 -1.79 -12.84
C SER A 56 -9.43 -2.34 -13.76
N GLY A 57 -9.55 -3.62 -14.11
CA GLY A 57 -8.55 -4.30 -14.94
C GLY A 57 -7.30 -4.79 -14.21
N LEU A 58 -7.15 -4.52 -12.90
CA LEU A 58 -6.03 -5.02 -12.10
C LEU A 58 -6.31 -6.36 -11.39
N ALA A 59 -7.51 -6.92 -11.55
CA ALA A 59 -7.91 -8.18 -10.90
C ALA A 59 -6.89 -9.33 -11.06
N PRO A 60 -6.27 -9.56 -12.23
CA PRO A 60 -5.26 -10.62 -12.37
C PRO A 60 -3.99 -10.38 -11.54
N HIS A 61 -3.64 -9.12 -11.27
CA HIS A 61 -2.47 -8.75 -10.47
C HIS A 61 -2.76 -8.74 -8.97
N LEU A 62 -4.03 -8.51 -8.60
CA LEU A 62 -4.48 -8.56 -7.21
C LEU A 62 -4.71 -9.99 -6.74
N ALA A 63 -5.14 -10.91 -7.61
CA ALA A 63 -5.51 -12.27 -7.23
C ALA A 63 -4.32 -13.13 -6.75
N HIS A 64 -4.61 -14.06 -5.85
CA HIS A 64 -3.67 -15.04 -5.30
C HIS A 64 -2.48 -14.42 -4.56
N GLN A 65 -2.65 -13.24 -3.97
CA GLN A 65 -1.62 -12.55 -3.20
C GLN A 65 -1.83 -12.85 -1.71
N ASP A 66 -0.84 -13.46 -1.06
CA ASP A 66 -0.94 -13.88 0.35
C ASP A 66 -0.97 -12.66 1.29
N ILE A 67 -0.23 -11.61 0.93
CA ILE A 67 -0.11 -10.38 1.69
C ILE A 67 0.06 -9.17 0.76
N PHE A 68 -0.56 -8.05 1.15
CA PHE A 68 -0.39 -6.75 0.52
C PHE A 68 0.26 -5.78 1.51
N LEU A 69 1.50 -5.40 1.24
CA LEU A 69 2.22 -4.34 1.93
C LEU A 69 1.85 -2.98 1.34
N TRP A 70 1.08 -2.21 2.10
CA TRP A 70 0.68 -0.86 1.74
C TRP A 70 1.66 0.16 2.35
N ASP A 71 2.78 0.36 1.64
CA ASP A 71 3.81 1.35 2.01
C ASP A 71 3.71 2.64 1.19
N LEU A 72 2.62 2.82 0.42
CA LEU A 72 2.34 4.08 -0.28
C LEU A 72 2.01 5.17 0.74
N GLY A 73 2.77 6.26 0.69
CA GLY A 73 2.51 7.43 1.51
C GLY A 73 3.24 8.67 1.01
N ILE A 74 2.90 9.80 1.63
CA ILE A 74 3.54 11.09 1.39
C ILE A 74 3.62 11.86 2.71
N SER A 75 4.57 12.78 2.83
CA SER A 75 4.61 13.68 3.99
C SER A 75 3.43 14.65 3.94
N GLN A 76 2.74 14.85 5.07
CA GLN A 76 1.67 15.85 5.17
C GLN A 76 2.15 17.28 4.83
N ASN A 77 3.46 17.54 4.95
CA ASN A 77 4.05 18.85 4.66
C ASN A 77 4.40 19.04 3.18
N ALA A 78 4.31 17.97 2.36
CA ALA A 78 4.67 18.01 0.95
C ALA A 78 3.48 18.30 0.03
N VAL A 79 2.25 18.27 0.55
CA VAL A 79 1.01 18.37 -0.23
C VAL A 79 -0.05 19.14 0.55
N LYS A 80 -1.13 19.52 -0.13
CA LYS A 80 -2.29 20.15 0.52
C LYS A 80 -3.07 19.14 1.35
N LYS A 81 -3.88 19.62 2.29
CA LYS A 81 -4.72 18.79 3.17
C LYS A 81 -5.54 17.75 2.40
N ASP A 82 -6.29 18.18 1.40
CA ASP A 82 -7.21 17.28 0.67
C ASP A 82 -6.44 16.23 -0.14
N GLU A 83 -5.30 16.60 -0.71
CA GLU A 83 -4.41 15.67 -1.40
C GLU A 83 -3.78 14.66 -0.44
N TYR A 84 -3.39 15.10 0.76
CA TYR A 84 -2.93 14.20 1.81
C TYR A 84 -4.00 13.20 2.23
N VAL A 85 -5.25 13.65 2.39
CA VAL A 85 -6.40 12.78 2.70
C VAL A 85 -6.63 11.80 1.55
N ARG A 86 -6.66 12.25 0.29
CA ARG A 86 -6.82 11.36 -0.87
C ARG A 86 -5.75 10.27 -0.92
N ILE A 87 -4.48 10.67 -0.77
CA ILE A 87 -3.35 9.72 -0.84
C ILE A 87 -3.34 8.74 0.33
N THR A 88 -3.67 9.20 1.53
CA THR A 88 -3.53 8.37 2.74
C THR A 88 -4.78 7.56 3.04
N TYR A 89 -5.96 8.11 2.82
CA TYR A 89 -7.23 7.47 3.15
C TYR A 89 -7.89 6.88 1.90
N ASP A 90 -8.25 7.70 0.91
CA ASP A 90 -9.03 7.21 -0.25
C ASP A 90 -8.31 6.09 -1.01
N TYR A 91 -7.00 6.26 -1.27
CA TYR A 91 -6.20 5.23 -1.96
C TYR A 91 -6.13 3.95 -1.14
N THR A 92 -5.89 4.06 0.16
CA THR A 92 -5.77 2.88 1.04
C THR A 92 -7.08 2.10 1.11
N MET A 93 -8.21 2.79 1.27
CA MET A 93 -9.52 2.13 1.37
C MET A 93 -9.94 1.50 0.04
N ALA A 94 -9.70 2.17 -1.09
CA ALA A 94 -9.92 1.59 -2.41
C ALA A 94 -9.06 0.33 -2.64
N ALA A 95 -7.78 0.38 -2.26
CA ALA A 95 -6.85 -0.73 -2.36
C ALA A 95 -7.27 -1.92 -1.51
N ALA A 96 -7.61 -1.69 -0.24
CA ALA A 96 -8.04 -2.73 0.68
C ALA A 96 -9.32 -3.41 0.18
N ALA A 97 -10.31 -2.63 -0.26
CA ALA A 97 -11.55 -3.17 -0.82
C ALA A 97 -11.29 -4.05 -2.06
N ALA A 98 -10.48 -3.56 -3.01
CA ALA A 98 -10.13 -4.32 -4.21
C ALA A 98 -9.31 -5.58 -3.88
N TYR A 99 -8.39 -5.49 -2.92
CA TYR A 99 -7.56 -6.60 -2.47
C TYR A 99 -8.38 -7.70 -1.80
N PHE A 100 -9.26 -7.37 -0.85
CA PHE A 100 -10.07 -8.36 -0.14
C PHE A 100 -11.14 -8.99 -1.03
N LEU A 101 -11.63 -8.26 -2.04
CA LEU A 101 -12.50 -8.85 -3.07
C LEU A 101 -11.78 -9.98 -3.85
N ALA A 102 -10.50 -9.79 -4.16
CA ALA A 102 -9.69 -10.78 -4.88
C ALA A 102 -9.05 -11.83 -3.95
N ASN A 103 -8.86 -11.51 -2.67
CA ASN A 103 -8.17 -12.36 -1.68
C ASN A 103 -8.90 -12.32 -0.33
N PRO A 104 -10.05 -13.00 -0.17
CA PRO A 104 -10.84 -12.94 1.06
C PRO A 104 -10.10 -13.39 2.33
N ASN A 105 -9.09 -14.26 2.17
CA ASN A 105 -8.25 -14.76 3.27
C ASN A 105 -6.85 -14.11 3.32
N GLY A 106 -6.62 -13.11 2.47
CA GLY A 106 -5.34 -12.40 2.38
C GLY A 106 -5.08 -11.50 3.58
N ARG A 107 -3.86 -10.97 3.68
CA ARG A 107 -3.47 -10.02 4.72
C ARG A 107 -3.16 -8.66 4.12
N PHE A 108 -3.81 -7.61 4.61
CA PHE A 108 -3.49 -6.24 4.24
C PHE A 108 -2.69 -5.58 5.36
N CYS A 109 -1.45 -5.18 5.08
CA CYS A 109 -0.56 -4.54 6.04
C CYS A 109 -0.44 -3.05 5.72
N PHE A 110 -1.07 -2.21 6.52
CA PHE A 110 -1.00 -0.76 6.38
C PHE A 110 0.19 -0.18 7.15
N LEU A 111 1.12 0.48 6.46
CA LEU A 111 2.18 1.22 7.12
C LEU A 111 1.65 2.55 7.69
N SER A 112 1.27 2.52 8.96
CA SER A 112 0.76 3.69 9.68
C SER A 112 1.88 4.65 10.10
N GLY A 113 1.89 5.14 11.35
CA GLY A 113 2.90 6.02 11.88
C GLY A 113 2.67 6.33 13.36
N GLN A 114 3.76 6.49 14.11
CA GLN A 114 3.70 6.88 15.51
C GLN A 114 2.93 8.21 15.66
N GLY A 115 1.90 8.23 16.51
CA GLY A 115 1.01 9.39 16.68
C GLY A 115 -0.28 9.33 15.85
N ALA A 116 -0.51 8.25 15.09
CA ALA A 116 -1.84 7.90 14.61
C ALA A 116 -2.81 7.73 15.79
N ASP A 117 -4.02 8.27 15.65
CA ASP A 117 -5.05 8.25 16.69
C ASP A 117 -6.40 7.86 16.07
N GLN A 118 -6.87 6.65 16.39
CA GLN A 118 -8.14 6.10 15.90
C GLN A 118 -9.38 6.89 16.33
N LYS A 119 -9.25 7.74 17.36
CA LYS A 119 -10.30 8.68 17.79
C LYS A 119 -10.26 10.00 17.02
N GLU A 120 -9.28 10.18 16.14
CA GLU A 120 -9.07 11.36 15.31
C GLU A 120 -8.90 12.66 16.13
N LYS A 121 -8.36 12.58 17.35
CA LYS A 121 -8.11 13.72 18.25
C LYS A 121 -6.67 14.23 18.23
N SER A 122 -5.76 13.53 17.53
CA SER A 122 -4.38 13.99 17.33
C SER A 122 -4.33 15.44 16.82
N LEU A 123 -3.32 16.21 17.27
CA LEU A 123 -3.12 17.60 16.84
C LEU A 123 -2.69 17.69 15.37
N THR A 124 -2.01 16.66 14.85
CA THR A 124 -1.52 16.63 13.47
C THR A 124 -2.56 16.08 12.50
N LEU A 125 -2.52 16.54 11.24
CA LEU A 125 -3.39 15.99 10.19
C LEU A 125 -3.07 14.51 9.95
N PHE A 126 -1.78 14.17 9.84
CA PHE A 126 -1.34 12.80 9.61
C PHE A 126 -1.86 11.85 10.69
N GLY A 127 -1.81 12.26 11.97
CA GLY A 127 -2.23 11.41 13.08
C GLY A 127 -3.71 11.10 13.04
N ARG A 128 -4.54 12.10 12.69
CA ARG A 128 -5.99 11.91 12.51
C ARG A 128 -6.30 11.01 11.31
N VAL A 129 -5.72 11.30 10.14
CA VAL A 129 -6.04 10.57 8.91
C VAL A 129 -5.53 9.13 8.96
N LYS A 130 -4.28 8.88 9.39
CA LYS A 130 -3.77 7.51 9.55
C LYS A 130 -4.51 6.75 10.64
N GLY A 131 -4.88 7.41 11.74
CA GLY A 131 -5.72 6.79 12.78
C GLY A 131 -7.10 6.40 12.28
N ARG A 132 -7.73 7.23 11.44
CA ARG A 132 -8.97 6.86 10.75
C ARG A 132 -8.80 5.59 9.91
N VAL A 133 -7.73 5.51 9.12
CA VAL A 133 -7.42 4.30 8.32
C VAL A 133 -7.24 3.07 9.20
N GLU A 134 -6.46 3.16 10.29
CA GLU A 134 -6.28 2.05 11.23
C GLU A 134 -7.61 1.53 11.79
N ARG A 135 -8.51 2.43 12.18
CA ARG A 135 -9.83 2.08 12.70
C ARG A 135 -10.66 1.36 11.65
N GLU A 136 -10.69 1.87 10.42
CA GLU A 136 -11.59 1.37 9.39
C GLU A 136 -11.08 0.09 8.71
N LEU A 137 -9.77 -0.16 8.68
CA LEU A 137 -9.22 -1.44 8.21
C LEU A 137 -9.42 -2.59 9.20
N THR A 138 -9.74 -2.29 10.46
CA THR A 138 -9.92 -3.27 11.53
C THR A 138 -11.38 -3.43 11.96
N ALA A 139 -12.30 -2.70 11.34
CA ALA A 139 -13.74 -2.76 11.57
C ALA A 139 -14.39 -3.92 10.81
#